data_AF-A0A954HZ35-F1
#
_entry.id   AF-A0A954HZ35-F1
#
_cell.length_a   1.000
_cell.length_b   1.000
_cell.length_c   1.000
_cell.angle_alpha   90.00
_cell.angle_beta   90.00
_cell.angle_gamma   90.00
#
_symmetry.space_group_name_H-M   'P 1'
#
loop_
_entity.id
_entity.type
_entity.pdbx_description
1 polymer ?
#
loop_
_entity_poly.entity_id
_entity_poly.type
_entity_poly.pdbx_seq_one_letter_code
_entity_poly.pdbx_strand_id
1 'polypeptide(L)' 'MPSLPFTRNETPSLGVEVELQLVDAETFELTSAIEPVLSRLPEELKVNVKPELMQCYLEINTGVCRNVGEARDDLSRIL' A
#
# COMPACT_ATOMS: atom_id res chain seq x y z
N MET A 1 -2.50 -9.12 -26.90
CA MET A 1 -2.86 -9.50 -25.51
C MET A 1 -4.34 -9.81 -25.48
N PRO A 2 -4.79 -10.94 -24.92
CA PRO A 2 -6.21 -11.19 -24.75
C PRO A 2 -6.81 -10.13 -23.81
N SER A 3 -8.06 -9.71 -24.06
CA SER A 3 -8.77 -8.79 -23.19
C SER A 3 -9.03 -9.45 -21.83
N LEU A 4 -8.71 -8.76 -20.73
CA LEU A 4 -9.13 -9.19 -19.40
C LEU A 4 -10.66 -9.07 -19.29
N PRO A 5 -11.37 -10.13 -18.84
CA PRO A 5 -12.81 -10.04 -18.63
C PRO A 5 -13.11 -9.06 -17.49
N PHE A 6 -14.12 -8.21 -17.70
CA PHE A 6 -14.56 -7.28 -16.66
C PHE A 6 -15.18 -8.04 -15.48
N THR A 7 -14.64 -7.84 -14.28
CA THR A 7 -15.20 -8.41 -13.04
C THR A 7 -16.19 -7.41 -12.45
N ARG A 8 -17.49 -7.74 -12.48
CA ARG A 8 -18.56 -6.89 -11.94
C ARG A 8 -18.58 -6.93 -10.41
N ASN A 9 -18.94 -5.79 -9.81
CA ASN A 9 -19.34 -5.70 -8.41
C ASN A 9 -20.86 -5.51 -8.31
N GLU A 10 -21.50 -6.10 -7.29
CA GLU A 10 -22.94 -5.94 -7.05
C GLU A 10 -23.29 -4.53 -6.56
N THR A 11 -22.38 -3.90 -5.81
CA THR A 11 -22.51 -2.55 -5.27
C THR A 11 -21.20 -1.79 -5.49
N PRO A 12 -21.22 -0.44 -5.50
CA PRO A 12 -19.99 0.35 -5.45
C PRO A 12 -19.12 -0.05 -4.26
N SER A 13 -17.83 -0.16 -4.49
CA SER A 13 -16.80 -0.41 -3.48
C SER A 13 -15.59 0.47 -3.80
N LEU A 14 -14.65 0.56 -2.87
CA LEU A 14 -13.41 1.29 -3.04
C LEU A 14 -12.24 0.50 -2.45
N GLY A 15 -11.06 0.72 -2.99
CA GLY A 15 -9.78 0.42 -2.36
C GLY A 15 -8.95 1.70 -2.38
N VAL A 16 -8.05 1.85 -1.41
CA VAL A 16 -7.14 2.99 -1.31
C VAL A 16 -5.71 2.49 -1.35
N GLU A 17 -4.89 3.19 -2.14
CA GLU A 17 -3.46 2.98 -2.25
C GLU A 17 -2.76 4.26 -1.77
N VAL A 18 -1.78 4.11 -0.87
CA VAL A 18 -1.01 5.22 -0.31
C VAL A 18 0.47 4.96 -0.52
N GLU A 19 1.08 5.75 -1.39
CA GLU A 19 2.53 5.74 -1.61
C GLU A 19 3.22 6.66 -0.59
N LEU A 20 4.13 6.09 0.19
CA LEU A 20 4.95 6.80 1.16
C LEU A 20 6.40 6.85 0.70
N GLN A 21 6.99 8.04 0.83
CA GLN A 21 8.39 8.28 0.53
C GLN A 21 9.28 7.81 1.69
N LEU A 22 10.32 7.06 1.36
CA LEU A 22 11.37 6.67 2.28
C LEU A 22 12.43 7.78 2.33
N VAL A 23 12.66 8.32 3.52
CA VAL A 23 13.64 9.37 3.75
C VAL A 23 14.70 8.90 4.74
N ASP A 24 15.93 9.41 4.57
CA ASP A 24 16.95 9.28 5.59
C ASP A 24 16.53 10.08 6.84
N ALA A 25 16.73 9.50 8.02
CA ALA A 25 16.24 10.06 9.27
C ALA A 25 17.06 11.26 9.78
N GLU A 26 18.30 11.42 9.30
CA GLU A 26 19.19 12.51 9.69
C GLU A 26 19.15 13.65 8.67
N THR A 27 19.16 13.33 7.37
CA THR A 27 19.24 14.32 6.29
C THR A 27 17.88 14.71 5.70
N PHE A 28 16.85 13.88 5.91
CA PHE A 28 15.54 13.97 5.25
C PHE A 28 15.58 13.82 3.73
N GLU A 29 16.70 13.35 3.18
CA GLU A 29 16.81 13.08 1.74
C GLU A 29 16.05 11.82 1.36
N LEU A 30 15.38 11.86 0.21
CA LEU A 30 14.72 10.71 -0.37
C LEU A 30 15.74 9.59 -0.62
N THR A 31 15.49 8.40 -0.09
CA THR A 31 16.48 7.33 0.00
C THR A 31 15.93 6.00 -0.52
N SER A 32 16.68 5.35 -1.41
CA SER A 32 16.33 4.05 -1.98
C SER A 32 16.60 2.91 -0.99
N ALA A 33 15.64 2.67 -0.09
CA ALA A 33 15.77 1.74 1.03
C ALA A 33 14.61 0.73 1.15
N ILE A 34 13.89 0.44 0.06
CA ILE A 34 12.72 -0.45 0.14
C ILE A 34 13.06 -1.87 0.62
N GLU A 35 14.15 -2.48 0.15
CA GLU A 35 14.55 -3.83 0.56
C GLU A 35 14.77 -3.97 2.08
N PRO A 36 15.62 -3.14 2.75
CA PRO A 36 15.80 -3.25 4.19
C PRO A 36 14.52 -2.92 4.97
N VAL A 37 13.65 -2.04 4.47
CA VAL A 37 12.33 -1.77 5.08
C VAL A 37 11.44 -3.01 5.03
N LEU A 38 11.27 -3.62 3.86
CA LEU A 38 10.46 -4.83 3.68
C LEU A 38 10.99 -6.03 4.48
N SER A 39 12.32 -6.16 4.62
CA SER A 39 12.92 -7.25 5.41
C SER A 39 12.58 -7.21 6.90
N ARG A 40 12.19 -6.03 7.40
CA ARG A 40 11.89 -5.77 8.82
C ARG A 40 10.39 -5.62 9.09
N LEU A 41 9.56 -5.71 8.05
CA LEU A 41 8.11 -5.61 8.20
C LEU A 41 7.54 -6.85 8.93
N PRO A 42 6.65 -6.64 9.92
CA PRO A 42 5.88 -7.73 10.53
C PRO A 42 5.15 -8.56 9.46
N GLU A 43 5.03 -9.87 9.68
CA GLU A 43 4.47 -10.79 8.70
C GLU A 43 3.01 -10.44 8.37
N GLU A 44 2.26 -9.99 9.37
CA GLU A 44 0.87 -9.55 9.24
C GLU A 44 0.69 -8.35 8.31
N LEU A 45 1.72 -7.50 8.15
CA LEU A 45 1.64 -6.29 7.32
C LEU A 45 2.09 -6.53 5.87
N LYS A 46 2.78 -7.65 5.58
CA LYS A 46 3.28 -7.94 4.23
C LYS A 46 2.18 -8.14 3.18
N VAL A 47 0.94 -8.38 3.60
CA VAL A 47 -0.21 -8.47 2.69
C VAL A 47 -0.69 -7.09 2.22
N ASN A 48 -0.43 -6.04 3.01
CA ASN A 48 -0.88 -4.68 2.74
C ASN A 48 0.25 -3.76 2.27
N VAL A 49 1.51 -4.10 2.55
CA VAL A 49 2.66 -3.26 2.23
C VAL A 49 3.51 -3.91 1.14
N LYS A 50 3.76 -3.17 0.06
CA LYS A 50 4.52 -3.65 -1.09
C LYS A 50 5.55 -2.61 -1.58
N PRO A 51 6.60 -3.04 -2.29
CA PRO A 51 7.47 -2.10 -2.99
C PRO A 51 6.70 -1.45 -4.14
N GLU A 52 7.03 -0.20 -4.45
CA GLU A 52 6.55 0.49 -5.65
C GLU A 52 7.68 0.59 -6.70
N LEU A 53 7.37 1.11 -7.90
CA LEU A 53 8.30 1.25 -9.03
C LEU A 53 9.64 1.86 -8.61
N MET A 54 9.59 2.91 -7.78
CA MET A 54 10.79 3.58 -7.28
C MET A 54 11.19 3.01 -5.93
N GLN A 55 12.47 2.65 -5.79
CA GLN A 55 13.01 2.01 -4.58
C GLN A 55 13.01 2.88 -3.32
N CYS A 56 12.65 4.16 -3.46
CA CYS A 56 12.46 5.11 -2.37
C CYS A 56 10.98 5.30 -2.01
N TYR A 57 10.10 4.43 -2.49
CA TYR A 57 8.67 4.45 -2.19
C TYR A 57 8.25 3.06 -1.67
N LEU A 58 7.36 3.07 -0.68
CA LEU A 58 6.55 1.92 -0.31
C LEU A 58 5.09 2.26 -0.59
N GLU A 59 4.29 1.26 -0.93
CA GLU A 59 2.85 1.43 -1.08
C GLU A 59 2.11 0.63 0.00
N ILE A 60 1.07 1.25 0.56
CA ILE A 60 0.10 0.63 1.47
C ILE A 60 -1.24 0.50 0.75
N ASN A 61 -1.81 -0.69 0.75
CA ASN A 61 -3.09 -1.00 0.12
C ASN A 61 -4.11 -1.43 1.18
N THR A 62 -5.31 -0.84 1.14
CA THR A 62 -6.47 -1.39 1.84
C THR A 62 -6.99 -2.64 1.11
N GLY A 63 -7.86 -3.38 1.78
CA GLY A 63 -8.76 -4.30 1.10
C GLY A 63 -9.81 -3.57 0.24
N VAL A 64 -10.77 -4.34 -0.25
CA VAL A 64 -11.98 -3.81 -0.90
C VAL A 64 -12.98 -3.43 0.19
N CYS A 65 -13.24 -2.13 0.34
CA CYS A 65 -14.10 -1.54 1.34
C CYS A 65 -15.46 -1.12 0.76
N ARG A 66 -16.51 -1.11 1.58
CA ARG A 66 -17.85 -0.67 1.17
C ARG A 66 -18.04 0.85 1.23
N ASN A 67 -17.29 1.52 2.11
CA ASN A 67 -17.38 2.96 2.33
C ASN A 67 -16.05 3.51 2.87
N VAL A 68 -15.94 4.84 2.89
CA VAL A 68 -14.73 5.55 3.33
C VAL A 68 -14.38 5.27 4.80
N GLY A 69 -15.38 5.02 5.65
CA GLY A 69 -15.15 4.64 7.05
C GLY A 69 -14.40 3.32 7.17
N GLU A 70 -14.83 2.30 6.43
CA GLU A 70 -14.13 1.01 6.39
C GLU A 70 -12.70 1.15 5.84
N ALA A 71 -12.48 1.95 4.79
CA ALA A 71 -11.14 2.17 4.26
C ALA A 71 -10.22 2.88 5.27
N ARG A 72 -10.76 3.85 6.02
CA ARG A 72 -10.03 4.53 7.09
C ARG A 72 -9.69 3.58 8.23
N ASP A 73 -10.64 2.76 8.66
CA ASP A 73 -10.43 1.78 9.72
C ASP A 73 -9.38 0.75 9.31
N ASP A 74 -9.39 0.31 8.05
CA ASP A 74 -8.39 -0.60 7.49
C ASP A 74 -6.99 0.03 7.48
N LEU A 75 -6.87 1.27 6.95
CA LEU A 75 -5.60 2.02 6.99
C LEU A 75 -5.05 2.20 8.42
N SER A 76 -5.92 2.48 9.39
CA SER A 76 -5.52 2.68 10.79
C SER A 76 -5.04 1.42 11.52
N ARG A 77 -5.21 0.24 10.92
CA ARG A 77 -4.65 -1.03 11.43
C ARG A 77 -3.25 -1.27 10.89
N ILE A 78 -2.89 -0.61 9.79
CA ILE A 78 -1.60 -0.75 9.11
C ILE A 78 -0.64 0.35 9.55
N LEU A 79 -1.14 1.59 9.67
CA LEU A 79 -0.43 2.79 10.13
C LEU A 79 -0.58 2.99 11.64
#